data_AF-A0A090JN26-F1
#
_entry.id   AF-A0A090JN26-F1
#
_cell.length_a   1.000
_cell.length_b   1.000
_cell.length_c   1.000
_cell.angle_alpha   90.00
_cell.angle_beta   90.00
_cell.angle_gamma   90.00
#
_symmetry.space_group_name_H-M   'P 1'
#
loop_
_entity.id
_entity.type
_entity.pdbx_description
1 polymer ?
#
loop_
_entity_poly.entity_id
_entity_poly.type
_entity_poly.pdbx_seq_one_letter_code
_entity_poly.pdbx_strand_id
1 'polypeptide(L)' 'MLPEGFPDLFGYRKKDCKFFAIEVKAHNGRLSAKQEEVLDMLKAHGVLCGVAHDVDEALAILGYVQGRLF' A
#
# COMPACT_ATOMS: atom_id res chain seq x y z
N MET A 1 -1.87 13.21 14.03
CA MET A 1 -2.57 11.90 14.08
C MET A 1 -2.98 11.54 12.67
N LEU A 2 -2.96 10.24 12.33
CA LEU A 2 -3.45 9.72 11.05
C LEU A 2 -4.97 9.49 11.13
N PRO A 3 -5.71 9.54 10.00
CA PRO A 3 -7.13 9.26 9.99
C PRO A 3 -7.40 7.78 10.32
N GLU A 4 -8.62 7.48 10.75
CA GLU A 4 -9.06 6.10 10.90
C GLU A 4 -8.95 5.35 9.57
N GLY A 5 -8.44 4.11 9.62
CA GLY A 5 -8.25 3.28 8.43
C GLY A 5 -7.02 3.65 7.58
N PHE A 6 -6.13 4.52 8.07
CA PHE A 6 -4.89 4.82 7.37
C PHE A 6 -3.94 3.59 7.32
N PRO A 7 -3.26 3.33 6.18
CA PRO A 7 -2.43 2.14 6.04
C PRO A 7 -1.22 2.07 6.98
N ASP A 8 -0.84 0.85 7.38
CA ASP A 8 0.23 0.59 8.34
C ASP A 8 1.62 1.08 7.91
N LEU A 9 1.97 0.89 6.64
CA LEU A 9 3.26 1.29 6.07
C LEU A 9 3.05 2.35 4.99
N PHE A 10 3.86 3.39 4.98
CA PHE A 10 3.75 4.45 3.99
C PHE A 10 5.06 5.19 3.81
N GLY A 11 5.18 5.90 2.69
CA GLY A 11 6.36 6.68 2.37
C GLY A 11 6.31 7.16 0.93
N TYR A 12 7.49 7.45 0.37
CA TYR A 12 7.61 7.80 -1.03
C TYR A 12 8.77 7.06 -1.67
N ARG A 13 8.60 6.73 -2.94
CA ARG A 13 9.64 6.12 -3.76
C ARG A 13 10.58 7.21 -4.29
N LYS A 14 11.85 7.18 -3.87
CA LYS A 14 12.83 8.24 -4.18
C LYS A 14 13.03 8.54 -5.67
N LYS A 15 12.83 7.54 -6.52
CA LYS A 15 13.09 7.65 -7.97
C LYS A 15 12.11 8.60 -8.68
N ASP A 16 10.84 8.56 -8.31
CA ASP A 16 9.76 9.29 -8.97
C ASP A 16 8.87 10.06 -8.00
N CYS A 17 9.27 10.12 -6.73
CA CYS A 17 8.57 10.77 -5.62
C CYS A 17 7.12 10.31 -5.44
N LYS A 18 6.74 9.14 -5.99
CA LYS A 18 5.40 8.61 -5.81
C LYS A 18 5.18 8.20 -4.37
N PHE A 19 4.10 8.70 -3.80
CA PHE A 19 3.63 8.22 -2.50
C PHE A 19 3.21 6.75 -2.61
N PHE A 20 3.48 5.98 -1.56
CA PHE A 20 3.00 4.62 -1.42
C PHE A 20 2.37 4.42 -0.05
N ALA A 21 1.42 3.49 0.02
CA ALA A 21 0.79 3.07 1.26
C ALA A 21 0.41 1.59 1.21
N ILE A 22 0.78 0.82 2.22
CA ILE A 22 0.58 -0.63 2.28
C ILE A 22 -0.12 -0.93 3.60
N GLU A 23 -1.28 -1.56 3.50
CA GLU A 23 -1.99 -2.14 4.64
C GLU A 23 -1.49 -3.58 4.83
N VAL A 24 -1.09 -3.97 6.03
CA VAL A 24 -0.55 -5.30 6.30
C VAL A 24 -1.61 -6.15 6.97
N LYS A 25 -1.91 -7.31 6.39
CA LYS A 25 -2.88 -8.26 6.95
C LYS A 25 -2.28 -9.66 7.07
N ALA A 26 -2.70 -10.40 8.09
CA ALA A 26 -2.51 -11.85 8.08
C ALA A 26 -3.36 -12.49 6.95
N HIS A 27 -3.03 -13.70 6.52
CA HIS A 27 -3.71 -14.38 5.38
C HIS A 27 -5.26 -14.43 5.47
N ASN A 28 -5.81 -14.49 6.68
CA ASN A 28 -7.26 -14.48 6.92
C ASN A 28 -7.80 -13.12 7.42
N GLY A 29 -6.95 -12.10 7.45
CA GLY A 29 -7.28 -10.75 7.87
C GLY A 29 -8.20 -10.08 6.84
N ARG A 30 -9.18 -9.34 7.33
CA ARG A 30 -10.12 -8.58 6.49
C ARG A 30 -9.87 -7.09 6.67
N LEU A 31 -10.11 -6.33 5.60
CA LEU A 31 -10.17 -4.88 5.70
C LEU A 31 -11.41 -4.48 6.50
N SER A 32 -11.30 -3.39 7.27
CA SER A 32 -12.50 -2.68 7.72
C SER A 32 -13.04 -1.83 6.57
N ALA A 33 -14.33 -1.48 6.63
CA ALA A 33 -14.95 -0.58 5.65
C ALA A 33 -14.16 0.73 5.49
N LYS A 34 -13.58 1.26 6.59
CA LYS A 34 -12.78 2.48 6.53
C LYS A 34 -11.44 2.29 5.80
N GLN A 35 -10.81 1.14 5.98
CA GLN A 35 -9.57 0.82 5.25
C GLN A 35 -9.84 0.64 3.75
N GLU A 36 -10.96 0.03 3.38
CA GLU A 36 -11.40 -0.06 1.98
C GLU A 36 -11.60 1.33 1.37
N GLU A 37 -12.35 2.22 2.04
CA GLU A 37 -12.56 3.60 1.58
C GLU A 37 -11.25 4.37 1.38
N VAL A 38 -10.30 4.24 2.31
CA VAL A 38 -9.00 4.92 2.23
C VAL A 38 -8.18 4.36 1.07
N LEU A 39 -8.10 3.03 0.91
CA LEU A 39 -7.36 2.41 -0.19
C LEU A 39 -7.96 2.77 -1.55
N ASP A 40 -9.29 2.81 -1.68
CA ASP A 40 -9.94 3.20 -2.93
C ASP A 40 -9.68 4.67 -3.28
N MET A 41 -9.70 5.55 -2.27
CA MET A 41 -9.31 6.95 -2.44
C MET A 41 -7.84 7.07 -2.90
N LEU A 42 -6.92 6.35 -2.27
CA LEU A 42 -5.49 6.38 -2.62
C LEU A 42 -5.26 5.87 -4.06
N LYS A 43 -5.90 4.77 -4.44
CA LYS A 43 -5.86 4.24 -5.82
C LYS A 43 -6.37 5.26 -6.82
N ALA A 44 -7.47 5.94 -6.53
CA ALA A 44 -8.03 6.98 -7.40
C ALA A 44 -7.09 8.18 -7.61
N HIS A 45 -6.19 8.45 -6.66
CA HIS A 45 -5.17 9.50 -6.75
C HIS A 45 -3.83 9.02 -7.34
N GLY A 46 -3.77 7.77 -7.83
CA GLY A 46 -2.56 7.22 -8.46
C GLY A 46 -1.44 6.87 -7.47
N VAL A 47 -1.77 6.71 -6.18
CA VAL A 47 -0.86 6.25 -5.14
C VAL A 47 -0.55 4.76 -5.34
N LEU A 48 0.70 4.37 -5.12
CA LEU A 48 1.09 2.96 -5.08
C LEU A 48 0.56 2.34 -3.78
N CYS A 49 -0.57 1.65 -3.84
CA CYS A 49 -1.17 1.12 -2.62
C CYS A 49 -1.88 -0.22 -2.80
N GLY A 50 -2.01 -0.94 -1.69
CA GLY A 50 -2.64 -2.24 -1.64
C GLY A 50 -2.56 -2.88 -0.26
N VAL A 51 -3.05 -4.12 -0.19
CA VAL A 51 -2.92 -4.98 0.97
C VAL A 51 -1.78 -5.96 0.71
N ALA A 52 -0.91 -6.15 1.69
CA ALA A 52 0.15 -7.15 1.63
C ALA A 52 0.03 -8.13 2.79
N HIS A 53 0.18 -9.42 2.47
CA HIS A 53 0.20 -10.51 3.44
C HIS A 53 1.61 -11.03 3.71
N ASP A 54 2.56 -10.67 2.84
CA ASP A 54 3.96 -11.00 2.92
C ASP A 54 4.82 -9.93 2.23
N VAL A 55 6.14 -10.19 2.20
CA VAL A 55 7.13 -9.27 1.62
C VAL A 55 7.01 -9.19 0.10
N ASP A 56 6.67 -10.28 -0.58
CA ASP A 56 6.62 -10.32 -2.05
C ASP A 56 5.45 -9.49 -2.57
N GLU A 57 4.29 -9.57 -1.92
CA GLU A 57 3.14 -8.70 -2.23
C GLU A 57 3.45 -7.22 -1.96
N ALA A 58 4.12 -6.91 -0.84
CA ALA A 58 4.53 -5.54 -0.54
C ALA A 58 5.49 -4.98 -1.60
N LEU A 59 6.45 -5.80 -2.05
CA LEU A 59 7.37 -5.44 -3.13
C LEU A 59 6.64 -5.26 -4.46
N ALA A 60 5.66 -6.10 -4.78
CA ALA A 60 4.84 -5.97 -5.98
C ALA A 60 4.06 -4.64 -6.01
N ILE A 61 3.48 -4.20 -4.89
CA ILE A 61 2.81 -2.89 -4.77
C ILE A 61 3.77 -1.74 -5.11
N LEU A 62 5.03 -1.85 -4.69
CA LEU A 62 6.07 -0.86 -4.99
C LEU A 62 6.64 -0.96 -6.42
N GLY A 63 6.08 -1.85 -7.26
CA GLY A 63 6.54 -2.06 -8.63
C GLY A 63 7.89 -2.76 -8.70
N TYR A 64 8.22 -3.62 -7.73
CA TYR A 64 9.43 -4.44 -7.78
C TYR A 64 9.24 -5.62 -8.73
N VAL A 65 10.09 -5.72 -9.76
CA VAL A 65 10.11 -6.85 -10.70
C VAL A 65 11.56 -7.25 -10.93
N GLN A 66 11.86 -8.56 -10.79
CA GLN A 66 13.17 -9.15 -11.11
C GLN A 66 14.39 -8.41 -10.53
N GLY A 67 14.36 -8.05 -9.24
CA GLY A 67 15.52 -7.39 -8.62
C GLY A 67 15.49 -5.87 -8.67
N ARG A 68 14.52 -5.24 -9.35
CA ARG A 68 14.51 -3.79 -9.61
C ARG A 68 13.19 -3.14 -9.23
N LEU A 69 13.28 -1.98 -8.58
CA LEU A 69 12.17 -1.10 -8.27
C LEU A 69 11.94 -0.15 -9.46
N PHE A 70 10.75 -0.17 -10.09
CA PHE A 70 10.45 0.62 -11.29
C PHE A 70 9.70 1.91 -11.01
#